data_AF-A0A6S6SX66-F1
#
_entry.id   AF-A0A6S6SX66-F1
#
_cell.length_a   1.000
_cell.length_b   1.000
_cell.length_c   1.000
_cell.angle_alpha   90.00
_cell.angle_beta   90.00
_cell.angle_gamma   90.00
#
_symmetry.space_group_name_H-M   'P 1'
#
loop_
_entity.id
_entity.type
_entity.pdbx_description
1 polymer ?
#
loop_
_entity_poly.entity_id
_entity_poly.type
_entity_poly.pdbx_seq_one_letter_code
_entity_poly.pdbx_strand_id
1 'polypeptide(L)' 'MKKITLVLKGYPRLSETFIAQEIYALEQRGMDISLVSLRHPTDKTTHPVHDQISAPVMYLPEYLYQEI' A
#
# COMPACT_ATOMS: atom_id res chain seq x y z
N MET A 1 2.36 17.69 12.02
CA MET A 1 2.70 16.95 10.79
C MET A 1 1.43 16.71 9.98
N LYS A 2 1.51 16.73 8.65
CA LYS A 2 0.38 16.36 7.78
C LYS A 2 0.40 14.85 7.61
N LYS A 3 -0.73 14.20 7.90
CA LYS A 3 -0.92 12.76 7.73
C LYS A 3 -1.69 12.50 6.44
N ILE A 4 -1.26 11.51 5.68
CA ILE A 4 -1.88 11.10 4.41
C ILE A 4 -2.25 9.64 4.51
N THR A 5 -3.51 9.32 4.17
CA THR A 5 -3.97 7.94 4.02
C THR A 5 -4.27 7.69 2.55
N LEU A 6 -3.54 6.75 1.96
CA LEU A 6 -3.71 6.36 0.57
C LEU A 6 -4.60 5.12 0.51
N VAL A 7 -5.75 5.27 -0.15
CA VAL A 7 -6.68 4.16 -0.38
C VAL A 7 -6.41 3.57 -1.76
N LEU A 8 -6.08 2.28 -1.79
CA LEU A 8 -5.65 1.55 -2.97
C LEU A 8 -6.60 0.39 -3.24
N LYS A 9 -6.81 0.04 -4.51
CA LYS A 9 -7.63 -1.12 -4.89
C LYS A 9 -6.99 -2.44 -4.46
N GLY A 10 -5.67 -2.53 -4.47
CA GLY A 10 -4.88 -3.68 -4.05
C GLY A 10 -3.43 -3.25 -3.88
N TYR A 11 -2.72 -3.83 -2.91
CA TYR A 11 -1.32 -3.52 -2.64
C TYR A 11 -0.66 -4.72 -1.94
N PRO A 12 0.65 -4.97 -2.15
CA PRO A 12 1.47 -4.49 -3.27
C PRO A 12 1.03 -5.09 -4.62
N ARG A 13 1.46 -4.47 -5.72
CA ARG A 13 1.16 -4.88 -7.10
C ARG A 13 2.43 -4.84 -7.93
N LEU A 14 2.78 -5.95 -8.59
CA LEU A 14 4.03 -6.04 -9.35
C LEU A 14 4.11 -4.99 -10.48
N SER A 15 2.98 -4.69 -11.13
CA SER A 15 2.89 -3.74 -12.23
C SER A 15 2.79 -2.27 -11.80
N GLU A 16 2.57 -1.97 -10.51
CA GLU A 16 2.29 -0.61 -10.03
C GLU A 16 3.51 0.02 -9.34
N THR A 17 4.69 -0.16 -9.93
CA THR A 17 5.94 0.38 -9.37
C THR A 17 5.98 1.91 -9.34
N PHE A 18 5.24 2.60 -10.21
CA PHE A 18 5.10 4.05 -10.15
C PHE A 18 4.43 4.51 -8.85
N ILE A 19 3.33 3.87 -8.46
CA ILE A 19 2.61 4.21 -7.21
C ILE A 19 3.52 3.97 -6.01
N ALA A 20 4.25 2.86 -5.99
CA ALA A 20 5.19 2.55 -4.93
C ALA A 20 6.34 3.58 -4.83
N GLN A 21 6.89 4.01 -5.97
CA GLN A 21 7.93 5.04 -5.99
C GLN A 21 7.41 6.39 -5.46
N GLU A 22 6.19 6.78 -5.80
CA GLU A 22 5.59 8.02 -5.28
C GLU A 22 5.36 7.94 -3.76
N ILE A 23 4.85 6.81 -3.25
CA ILE A 23 4.70 6.57 -1.80
C ILE A 23 6.03 6.75 -1.10
N TYR A 24 7.06 6.03 -1.56
CA TYR A 24 8.40 6.10 -0.99
C TYR A 24 8.97 7.53 -1.04
N ALA A 25 8.80 8.23 -2.16
CA ALA A 25 9.26 9.61 -2.30
C ALA A 25 8.53 10.60 -1.39
N LEU A 26 7.28 10.34 -1.00
CA LEU A 26 6.57 11.15 -0.01
C LEU A 26 7.04 10.84 1.42
N GLU A 27 7.31 9.57 1.75
CA GLU A 27 7.93 9.20 3.03
C GLU A 27 9.31 9.86 3.21
N GLN A 28 10.16 9.83 2.18
CA GLN A 28 11.47 10.48 2.19
C GLN A 28 11.39 12.01 2.39
N ARG A 29 10.23 12.62 2.09
CA ARG A 29 9.96 14.05 2.35
C ARG A 29 9.37 14.32 3.75
N GLY A 30 9.32 13.30 4.61
CA GLY A 30 8.87 13.41 6.00
C GLY A 30 7.35 13.41 6.17
N MET A 31 6.59 12.90 5.19
CA MET A 31 5.14 12.73 5.34
C MET A 31 4.81 11.49 6.15
N ASP A 32 3.85 11.60 7.07
CA ASP A 32 3.28 10.45 7.78
C ASP A 32 2.25 9.77 6.86
N ILE A 33 2.61 8.61 6.33
CA ILE A 33 1.81 7.86 5.37
C ILE A 33 1.24 6.59 6.00
N SER A 34 -0.01 6.31 5.65
CA SER A 34 -0.68 5.04 5.92
C SER A 34 -1.34 4.53 4.64
N LEU A 35 -1.31 3.22 4.43
CA LEU A 35 -1.89 2.57 3.25
C LEU A 35 -3.13 1.80 3.67
N VAL A 36 -4.22 1.94 2.92
CA VAL A 36 -5.44 1.14 3.08
C VAL A 36 -5.69 0.44 1.76
N SER A 37 -5.65 -0.89 1.74
CA SER A 37 -5.87 -1.70 0.54
C SER A 37 -7.24 -2.37 0.59
N LEU A 38 -8.04 -2.17 -0.45
CA LEU A 38 -9.36 -2.79 -0.58
C LEU A 38 -9.31 -4.29 -0.87
N ARG A 39 -8.13 -4.81 -1.28
CA ARG A 39 -7.92 -6.22 -1.59
C ARG A 39 -6.54 -6.67 -1.13
N HIS A 40 -6.42 -7.96 -0.83
CA HIS A 40 -5.13 -8.58 -0.61
C HIS A 40 -4.31 -8.63 -1.92
N PRO A 41 -2.97 -8.68 -1.81
CA PRO A 41 -2.13 -8.88 -2.98
C PRO A 41 -2.42 -10.24 -3.62
N THR A 42 -2.52 -10.27 -4.95
CA THR A 42 -2.73 -11.53 -5.70
C THR A 42 -1.46 -11.98 -6.44
N ASP A 43 -0.48 -11.08 -6.56
CA ASP A 43 0.78 -11.38 -7.23
C ASP A 43 1.66 -12.24 -6.33
N LYS A 44 2.30 -13.27 -6.90
CA LYS A 44 3.22 -14.15 -6.15
C LYS A 44 4.58 -13.49 -5.87
N THR A 45 4.87 -12.40 -6.56
CA THR A 45 6.15 -11.71 -6.51
C THR A 45 5.90 -10.21 -6.37
N THR A 46 6.73 -9.54 -5.58
CA THR A 46 6.74 -8.09 -5.41
C THR A 46 7.96 -7.47 -6.09
N HIS A 47 7.83 -6.22 -6.53
CA HIS A 47 9.00 -5.44 -6.94
C HIS A 47 9.77 -4.95 -5.70
N PRO A 48 11.12 -4.94 -5.68
CA PRO A 48 11.92 -4.56 -4.51
C PRO A 48 11.66 -3.15 -3.94
N VAL A 49 11.04 -2.27 -4.74
CA VAL A 49 10.64 -0.93 -4.28
C VAL A 49 9.61 -0.97 -3.14
N HIS A 50 8.78 -2.02 -3.08
CA HIS A 50 7.81 -2.17 -2.00
C HIS A 50 8.50 -2.40 -0.64
N ASP A 51 9.69 -2.98 -0.63
CA ASP A 51 10.48 -3.22 0.58
C ASP A 51 11.12 -1.94 1.13
N GLN A 52 11.12 -0.85 0.35
CA GLN A 52 11.65 0.46 0.77
C GLN A 52 10.60 1.30 1.51
N ILE A 53 9.32 0.94 1.38
CA ILE A 53 8.21 1.68 1.96
C ILE A 53 7.99 1.22 3.40
N SER A 54 8.00 2.16 4.34
CA SER A 54 7.80 1.87 5.77
C SER A 54 6.34 2.04 6.21
N ALA A 55 5.50 2.62 5.36
CA ALA A 55 4.11 2.93 5.65
C ALA A 55 3.33 1.66 6.02
N PRO A 56 2.60 1.65 7.15
CA PRO A 56 1.78 0.51 7.53
C PRO A 56 0.64 0.32 6.53
N VAL A 57 0.35 -0.95 6.22
CA VAL A 57 -0.76 -1.35 5.36
C VAL A 57 -1.88 -1.95 6.20
N MET A 58 -3.09 -1.43 6.03
CA MET A 58 -4.33 -2.01 6.50
C MET A 58 -5.07 -2.64 5.32
N TYR A 59 -5.37 -3.92 5.41
CA TYR A 59 -6.21 -4.61 4.43
C TYR A 59 -7.66 -4.56 4.89
N LEU A 60 -8.55 -4.10 4.01
CA LEU A 60 -9.98 -4.16 4.24
C LEU A 60 -10.54 -5.50 3.75
N PRO A 61 -11.64 -5.99 4.37
CA PRO A 61 -12.33 -7.16 3.89
C PRO A 61 -12.72 -7.04 2.42
N GLU A 62 -12.27 -7.97 1.58
CA GLU A 62 -12.68 -8.01 0.19
C GLU A 62 -14.14 -8.49 0.07
N TYR A 63 -14.52 -9.41 0.94
CA TYR A 63 -15.86 -9.97 1.02
C TYR A 63 -16.28 -10.08 2.49
N LEU A 64 -17.28 -9.31 2.90
CA LEU A 64 -17.74 -9.27 4.30
C LEU A 64 -18.19 -10.64 4.82
N TYR A 65 -18.67 -11.54 3.95
CA TYR A 65 -19.08 -12.89 4.34
C TYR A 65 -17.90 -13.83 4.68
N GLN A 66 -16.65 -13.45 4.39
CA GLN A 66 -15.45 -14.20 4.74
C GLN A 66 -14.85 -13.80 6.09
N GLU A 67 -15.40 -12.78 6.75
CA GLU A 67 -14.94 -12.22 8.03
C GLU A 67 -15.84 -12.63 9.22
N ILE A 68 -16.82 -13.51 9.00
CA ILE A 68 -17.80 -13.96 10.01
C ILE A 68 -17.33 -15.24 10.70
#